data_AF-A0A520ZWE8-F1
#
_entry.id   AF-A0A520ZWE8-F1
#
_cell.length_a   1.000
_cell.length_b   1.000
_cell.length_c   1.000
_cell.angle_alpha   90.00
_cell.angle_beta   90.00
_cell.angle_gamma   90.00
#
_symmetry.space_group_name_H-M   'P 1'
#
loop_
_entity.id
_entity.type
_entity.pdbx_description
1 polymer ?
#
loop_
_entity_poly.entity_id
_entity_poly.type
_entity_poly.pdbx_seq_one_letter_code
_entity_poly.pdbx_strand_id
1 'polypeptide(L)'
;MQALQVTLFSDGRPGHEKQSLGIIKALQAYVNVDVDKVEVPDSTLFDDLVSHLSLFFKVGKTSHSDTFQKTDLFIGTGSRTHVPMLSARATDSAKIVTCMTPASYL
;
A
#
# COMPACT_ATOMS: atom_id res chain seq x y z
N MET A 1 -11.63 -9.07 18.94
CA MET A 1 -10.79 -7.92 18.53
C MET A 1 -10.95 -7.76 17.03
N GLN A 2 -11.17 -6.54 16.54
CA GLN A 2 -11.21 -6.28 15.11
C GLN A 2 -9.78 -6.46 14.55
N ALA A 3 -9.65 -7.12 13.40
CA ALA A 3 -8.37 -7.28 12.74
C ALA A 3 -7.90 -5.94 12.16
N LEU A 4 -6.61 -5.65 12.31
CA LEU A 4 -5.96 -4.49 11.71
C LEU A 4 -5.93 -4.66 10.19
N GLN A 5 -6.52 -3.71 9.47
CA GLN A 5 -6.59 -3.75 8.01
C GLN A 5 -5.34 -3.09 7.43
N VAL A 6 -4.51 -3.85 6.74
CA VAL A 6 -3.23 -3.40 6.17
C VAL A 6 -3.27 -3.49 4.64
N THR A 7 -3.02 -2.39 3.94
CA THR A 7 -2.74 -2.44 2.51
C THR A 7 -1.23 -2.42 2.26
N LEU A 8 -0.73 -3.48 1.65
CA LEU A 8 0.65 -3.63 1.22
C LEU A 8 0.82 -3.12 -0.22
N PHE A 9 1.64 -2.09 -0.39
CA PHE A 9 2.09 -1.61 -1.70
C PHE A 9 3.38 -2.33 -2.09
N SER A 10 3.34 -3.03 -3.22
CA SER A 10 4.43 -3.85 -3.74
C SER A 10 4.96 -3.26 -5.04
N ASP A 11 6.27 -3.07 -5.15
CA ASP A 11 6.93 -2.63 -6.38
C ASP A 11 7.50 -3.78 -7.22
N GLY A 12 7.12 -5.03 -6.89
CA GLY A 12 7.52 -6.25 -7.58
C GLY A 12 8.97 -6.70 -7.35
N ARG A 13 9.78 -5.97 -6.56
CA ARG A 13 11.18 -6.34 -6.32
C ARG A 13 11.27 -7.36 -5.18
N PRO A 14 11.84 -8.58 -5.39
CA PRO A 14 11.83 -9.64 -4.38
C PRO A 14 12.47 -9.26 -3.04
N GLY A 15 13.50 -8.41 -3.07
CA GLY A 15 14.16 -7.91 -1.86
C GLY A 15 13.28 -6.95 -1.06
N HIS A 16 12.45 -6.15 -1.74
CA HIS A 16 11.52 -5.22 -1.10
C HIS A 16 10.30 -5.95 -0.53
N GLU A 17 9.72 -6.87 -1.29
CA GLU A 17 8.59 -7.68 -0.83
C GLU A 17 8.92 -8.46 0.45
N LYS A 18 10.12 -9.05 0.54
CA LYS A 18 10.56 -9.76 1.74
C LYS A 18 10.62 -8.85 2.98
N GLN A 19 10.97 -7.58 2.82
CA GLN A 19 11.05 -6.63 3.94
C GLN A 19 9.66 -6.30 4.47
N SER A 20 8.75 -5.87 3.60
CA SER A 20 7.39 -5.53 3.99
C SER A 20 6.63 -6.75 4.53
N LEU A 21 6.75 -7.92 3.91
CA LEU A 21 6.18 -9.16 4.42
C LEU A 21 6.79 -9.60 5.75
N GLY A 22 8.10 -9.37 5.96
CA GLY A 22 8.77 -9.63 7.23
C GLY A 22 8.17 -8.79 8.36
N ILE A 23 7.91 -7.52 8.11
CA ILE A 23 7.26 -6.61 9.07
C ILE A 23 5.81 -7.04 9.35
N ILE A 24 5.03 -7.34 8.31
CA ILE A 24 3.65 -7.82 8.45
C ILE A 24 3.61 -9.11 9.28
N LYS A 25 4.50 -10.06 9.00
CA LYS A 25 4.60 -11.32 9.76
C LYS A 25 4.97 -11.08 11.22
N ALA A 26 5.85 -10.13 11.50
CA ALA A 26 6.17 -9.74 12.86
C ALA A 26 4.95 -9.08 13.55
N LEU A 27 4.20 -8.23 12.85
CA LEU A 27 3.00 -7.57 13.36
C LEU A 27 1.89 -8.57 13.72
N GLN A 28 1.73 -9.62 12.92
CA GLN A 28 0.79 -10.72 13.17
C GLN A 28 1.05 -11.49 14.48
N ALA A 29 2.26 -11.39 15.04
CA ALA A 29 2.56 -11.96 16.36
C ALA A 29 1.96 -11.15 17.53
N TYR A 30 1.52 -9.91 17.28
CA TYR A 30 0.99 -9.00 18.31
C TYR A 30 -0.51 -8.75 18.18
N VAL A 31 -1.01 -8.69 16.94
CA VAL A 31 -2.42 -8.39 16.64
C VAL A 31 -2.90 -9.22 15.45
N ASN A 32 -4.21 -9.43 15.33
CA ASN A 32 -4.78 -9.97 14.10
C ASN A 32 -4.60 -8.95 12.97
N VAL A 33 -4.09 -9.39 11.82
CA VAL A 33 -3.82 -8.54 10.66
C VAL A 33 -4.44 -9.18 9.43
N ASP A 34 -5.30 -8.42 8.74
CA ASP A 34 -5.76 -8.74 7.39
C ASP A 34 -4.98 -7.87 6.40
N VAL A 35 -4.57 -8.48 5.29
CA VAL A 35 -3.64 -7.84 4.35
C VAL A 35 -4.20 -7.88 2.94
N ASP A 36 -4.42 -6.70 2.37
CA ASP A 36 -4.68 -6.52 0.95
C ASP A 36 -3.40 -6.10 0.22
N LYS A 37 -3.09 -6.72 -0.91
CA LYS A 37 -1.90 -6.39 -1.71
C LYS A 37 -2.28 -5.55 -2.93
N VAL A 38 -1.57 -4.45 -3.12
CA VAL A 38 -1.65 -3.59 -4.31
C VAL A 38 -0.30 -3.61 -5.03
N GLU A 39 -0.30 -4.07 -6.28
CA GLU A 39 0.89 -4.00 -7.14
C GLU A 39 1.01 -2.59 -7.73
N VAL A 40 2.18 -1.98 -7.55
CA VAL A 40 2.54 -0.68 -8.11
C VAL A 40 3.15 -0.90 -9.50
N PRO A 41 2.55 -0.30 -10.56
CA PRO A 41 3.10 -0.41 -11.91
C PRO A 41 4.52 0.14 -12.03
N ASP A 42 5.30 -0.41 -12.96
CA ASP A 42 6.58 0.16 -13.40
C ASP A 42 6.36 1.41 -14.26
N SER A 43 5.88 2.52 -13.69
CA SER A 43 5.76 3.80 -14.40
C SER A 43 6.99 4.67 -14.17
N THR A 44 7.64 5.09 -15.26
CA THR A 44 8.53 6.25 -15.27
C THR A 44 7.69 7.49 -14.96
N LEU A 45 7.98 8.18 -13.85
CA LEU A 45 7.49 9.47 -13.30
C LEU A 45 6.47 10.36 -14.06
N PHE A 46 6.37 10.30 -15.39
CA PHE A 46 5.38 11.00 -16.23
C PHE A 46 4.13 10.16 -16.59
N ASP A 47 4.24 8.83 -16.65
CA ASP A 47 3.06 7.94 -16.73
C ASP A 47 2.31 7.86 -15.38
N ASP A 48 2.96 8.35 -14.32
CA ASP A 48 2.48 8.29 -12.93
C ASP A 48 1.14 9.02 -12.77
N LEU A 49 0.95 10.20 -13.37
CA LEU A 49 -0.30 10.98 -13.28
C LEU A 49 -1.52 10.30 -13.91
N VAL A 50 -1.33 9.62 -15.04
CA VAL A 50 -2.41 8.87 -15.72
C VAL A 50 -2.64 7.54 -15.00
N SER A 51 -1.58 6.91 -14.50
CA SER A 51 -1.68 5.69 -13.70
C SER A 51 -2.34 5.95 -12.33
N HIS A 52 -2.16 7.13 -11.74
CA HIS A 52 -2.81 7.57 -10.50
C HIS A 52 -4.33 7.52 -10.67
N LEU A 53 -4.89 8.06 -11.76
CA LEU A 53 -6.32 7.92 -12.05
C LEU A 53 -6.74 6.45 -12.19
N SER A 54 -5.94 5.62 -12.88
CA SER A 54 -6.27 4.21 -13.05
C SER A 54 -6.21 3.40 -11.74
N LEU A 55 -5.33 3.78 -10.81
CA LEU A 55 -5.24 3.22 -9.45
C LEU A 55 -6.42 3.69 -8.60
N PHE A 56 -6.82 4.97 -8.69
CA PHE A 56 -8.08 5.44 -8.09
C PHE A 56 -9.26 4.59 -8.56
N PHE A 57 -9.34 4.27 -9.85
CA PHE A 57 -10.39 3.43 -10.40
C PHE A 57 -10.24 1.94 -10.06
N LYS A 58 -9.03 1.39 -9.92
CA LYS A 58 -8.81 -0.02 -9.54
C LYS A 58 -9.01 -0.28 -8.04
N VAL A 59 -8.61 0.64 -7.18
CA VAL A 59 -8.97 0.61 -5.76
C VAL A 59 -10.50 0.74 -5.62
N GLY A 60 -11.16 1.52 -6.49
CA GLY A 60 -12.62 1.59 -6.55
C GLY A 60 -13.35 0.44 -7.26
N LYS A 61 -12.66 -0.43 -8.03
CA LYS A 61 -13.28 -1.47 -8.89
C LYS A 61 -12.80 -2.90 -8.65
N THR A 62 -11.93 -3.14 -7.68
CA THR A 62 -11.61 -4.51 -7.26
C THR A 62 -12.75 -5.06 -6.39
N SER A 63 -13.72 -5.64 -7.09
CA SER A 63 -14.63 -6.71 -6.66
C SER A 63 -15.56 -6.47 -5.46
N HIS A 64 -16.81 -6.16 -5.79
CA HIS A 64 -17.97 -7.03 -5.52
C HIS A 64 -17.89 -7.96 -4.29
N SER A 65 -18.05 -7.41 -3.08
CA SER A 65 -18.91 -7.94 -2.01
C SER A 65 -18.80 -7.05 -0.77
N ASP A 66 -19.93 -6.54 -0.30
CA ASP A 66 -20.26 -6.02 1.03
C ASP A 66 -19.12 -5.66 2.00
N THR A 67 -19.08 -4.37 2.35
CA THR A 67 -18.25 -3.74 3.41
C THR A 67 -16.82 -3.40 2.98
N PHE A 68 -16.63 -2.22 2.39
CA PHE A 68 -15.32 -1.60 2.24
C PHE A 68 -14.72 -1.40 3.64
N GLN A 69 -13.94 -2.37 4.13
CA GLN A 69 -13.22 -2.23 5.39
C GLN A 69 -12.20 -1.11 5.19
N LYS A 70 -12.34 -0.06 5.97
CA LYS A 70 -11.43 1.08 5.98
C LYS A 70 -10.01 0.56 6.27
N THR A 71 -9.01 1.02 5.51
CA THR A 71 -7.63 0.63 5.80
C THR A 71 -7.10 1.39 7.00
N ASP A 72 -6.45 0.69 7.92
CA ASP A 72 -5.83 1.31 9.10
C ASP A 72 -4.37 1.72 8.80
N LEU A 73 -3.68 0.91 7.98
CA LEU A 73 -2.26 1.05 7.72
C LEU A 73 -1.90 0.74 6.26
N PHE A 74 -1.24 1.68 5.61
CA PHE A 74 -0.50 1.47 4.37
C PHE A 74 0.96 1.18 4.67
N ILE A 75 1.51 0.15 4.04
CA ILE A 75 2.91 -0.22 4.17
C ILE A 75 3.51 -0.57 2.80
N GLY A 76 4.75 -0.14 2.58
CA GLY A 76 5.46 -0.41 1.34
C GLY A 76 6.97 -0.34 1.52
N THR A 77 7.70 -1.09 0.70
CA THR A 77 9.16 -1.04 0.61
C THR A 77 9.55 -0.64 -0.81
N GLY A 78 10.50 0.28 -0.93
CA GLY A 78 10.94 0.82 -2.22
C GLY A 78 10.33 2.19 -2.52
N SER A 79 11.14 3.06 -3.14
CA SER A 79 10.75 4.46 -3.43
C SER A 79 9.50 4.58 -4.31
N ARG A 80 9.25 3.58 -5.16
CA ARG A 80 8.06 3.51 -6.03
C ARG A 80 6.75 3.38 -5.25
N THR A 81 6.79 2.90 -4.01
CA THR A 81 5.58 2.73 -3.20
C THR A 81 5.11 4.03 -2.54
N HIS A 82 5.98 5.03 -2.38
CA HIS A 82 5.69 6.20 -1.56
C HIS A 82 4.60 7.09 -2.14
N VAL A 83 4.71 7.47 -3.42
CA VAL A 83 3.71 8.34 -4.07
C VAL A 83 2.35 7.62 -4.15
N PRO A 84 2.24 6.36 -4.59
CA PRO A 84 0.98 5.62 -4.53
C PRO A 84 0.35 5.55 -3.13
N MET A 85 1.14 5.33 -2.08
CA MET A 85 0.65 5.35 -0.69
C MET A 85 0.11 6.73 -0.28
N LEU A 86 0.81 7.80 -0.63
CA LEU A 86 0.36 9.18 -0.36
C LEU A 86 -0.93 9.49 -1.12
N SER A 87 -1.04 9.07 -2.39
CA SER A 87 -2.25 9.23 -3.19
C SER A 87 -3.43 8.46 -2.62
N ALA A 88 -3.23 7.21 -2.19
CA ALA A 88 -4.29 6.40 -1.57
C ALA A 88 -4.81 7.01 -0.26
N ARG A 89 -3.94 7.69 0.50
CA ARG A 89 -4.32 8.40 1.73
C ARG A 89 -5.14 9.65 1.48
N ALA A 90 -5.19 10.19 0.25
CA ALA A 90 -6.10 11.29 -0.03
C ALA A 90 -7.58 10.87 0.14
N THR A 91 -7.88 9.58 -0.07
CA THR A 91 -9.23 9.00 0.03
C THR A 91 -9.46 8.20 1.31
N ASP A 92 -8.39 7.77 2.00
CA ASP A 92 -8.48 7.02 3.26
C ASP A 92 -7.68 7.71 4.38
N SER A 93 -8.17 7.65 5.62
CA SER A 93 -7.48 8.21 6.78
C SER A 93 -6.43 7.24 7.39
N ALA A 94 -6.01 6.24 6.63
CA ALA A 94 -4.97 5.28 6.98
C ALA A 94 -3.64 5.96 7.35
N LYS A 95 -2.88 5.32 8.25
CA LYS A 95 -1.49 5.69 8.52
C LYS A 95 -0.58 5.14 7.41
N ILE A 96 0.51 5.83 7.08
CA ILE A 96 1.50 5.35 6.11
C ILE A 96 2.80 5.00 6.84
N VAL A 97 3.36 3.84 6.55
CA VAL A 97 4.68 3.40 7.00
C VAL A 97 5.54 3.05 5.80
N THR A 98 6.65 3.77 5.63
CA THR A 98 7.68 3.44 4.64
C THR A 98 8.77 2.61 5.30
N CYS A 99 9.24 1.57 4.62
CA CYS A 99 10.33 0.71 5.15
C CYS A 99 11.72 1.21 4.75
N MET A 100 11.80 2.23 3.90
CA MET A 100 13.03 2.86 3.43
C MET A 100 12.93 4.37 3.59
N THR A 101 14.08 5.05 3.58
CA THR A 101 14.14 6.51 3.56
C THR A 101 13.33 7.05 2.38
N PRO A 102 12.35 7.93 2.62
CA PRO A 102 11.62 8.56 1.53
C PRO A 102 12.56 9.42 0.69
N ALA A 103 12.19 9.62 -0.58
CA ALA A 103 12.92 10.57 -1.40
C ALA A 103 12.79 11.97 -0.77
N SER A 104 13.85 12.77 -0.84
CA SER A 104 13.95 14.05 -0.13
C SER A 104 12.92 15.11 -0.54
N TYR A 105 12.15 14.86 -1.60
CA TYR A 105 11.13 15.76 -2.14
C TYR A 105 9.70 15.40 -1.72
N LEU A 106 9.53 14.33 -0.93
CA LEU A 106 8.25 13.89 -0.34
C LEU A 106 8.12 14.41 1.09
#